data_AF-A0A495EF46-F1
#
_entry.id   AF-A0A495EF46-F1
#
_cell.length_a   1.000
_cell.length_b   1.000
_cell.length_c   1.000
_cell.angle_alpha   90.00
_cell.angle_beta   90.00
_cell.angle_gamma   90.00
#
_symmetry.space_group_name_H-M   'P 1'
#
loop_
_entity.id
_entity.type
_entity.pdbx_description
1 polymer ?
#
loop_
_entity_poly.entity_id
_entity_poly.type
_entity_poly.pdbx_seq_one_letter_code
_entity_poly.pdbx_strand_id
1 'polypeptide(L)'
;MKSILFPTDFTELSLNAFTYAMEYAQKSNSKLIVYHTYSEDSDIPEEAQQVYDKVDIQNFRNKKDKFPPFEKLIKESKAGNLKVKYVVDEGNFIDSLKKYITRKEDKIDLIIMGTQNKENSLFNIFMETNTIKILQEINKPVIAIPEKATFDGSLNNIAFLIDYREDEKEPLEQVILKTQEFNSTLHVIHFDLAHGESISPLMSSFKDSLQLEDLNNTKFISIDTINLKKSLSEYCVTNTIDMICLINHKRNFYQRLFSLSLAEDILNHLDIPVMAIYSE
;
A
#
# COMPACT_ATOMS: atom_id res chain seq x y z
N MET A 1 -3.39 4.47 -19.26
CA MET A 1 -4.05 4.87 -18.00
C MET A 1 -3.79 3.78 -16.99
N LYS A 2 -3.16 4.11 -15.85
CA LYS A 2 -2.84 3.12 -14.82
C LYS A 2 -4.13 2.62 -14.16
N SER A 3 -4.14 1.39 -13.65
CA SER A 3 -5.29 0.85 -12.91
C SER A 3 -4.92 0.54 -11.47
N ILE A 4 -5.74 1.05 -10.56
CA ILE A 4 -5.66 0.79 -9.13
C ILE A 4 -6.74 -0.20 -8.77
N LEU A 5 -6.36 -1.30 -8.14
CA LEU A 5 -7.28 -2.26 -7.58
C LEU A 5 -7.51 -1.96 -6.10
N PHE A 6 -8.77 -1.90 -5.70
CA PHE A 6 -9.19 -1.72 -4.32
C PHE A 6 -9.99 -2.96 -3.87
N PRO A 7 -9.34 -3.94 -3.24
CA PRO A 7 -10.06 -5.04 -2.61
C PRO A 7 -10.81 -4.54 -1.37
N THR A 8 -12.02 -5.07 -1.15
CA THR A 8 -12.86 -4.68 -0.03
C THR A 8 -13.71 -5.83 0.49
N ASP A 9 -13.92 -5.84 1.79
CA ASP A 9 -14.88 -6.67 2.52
C ASP A 9 -16.09 -5.86 3.01
N PHE A 10 -16.17 -4.58 2.61
CA PHE A 10 -17.20 -3.61 2.97
C PHE A 10 -17.27 -3.22 4.46
N THR A 11 -16.23 -3.50 5.23
CA THR A 11 -16.10 -2.99 6.61
C THR A 11 -15.90 -1.48 6.66
N GLU A 12 -16.16 -0.84 7.80
CA GLU A 12 -15.90 0.59 7.99
C GLU A 12 -14.44 0.97 7.71
N LEU A 13 -13.51 0.09 8.10
CA LEU A 13 -12.08 0.21 7.80
C LEU A 13 -11.85 0.33 6.28
N SER A 14 -12.46 -0.55 5.51
CA SER A 14 -12.36 -0.51 4.04
C SER A 14 -13.00 0.76 3.46
N LEU A 15 -14.03 1.34 4.07
CA LEU A 15 -14.61 2.60 3.61
C LEU A 15 -13.64 3.79 3.76
N ASN A 16 -12.85 3.85 4.85
CA ASN A 16 -11.81 4.88 4.99
C ASN A 16 -10.73 4.71 3.91
N ALA A 17 -10.20 3.50 3.75
CA ALA A 17 -9.18 3.21 2.74
C ALA A 17 -9.68 3.44 1.31
N PHE A 18 -10.97 3.25 1.05
CA PHE A 18 -11.59 3.58 -0.24
C PHE A 18 -11.49 5.08 -0.54
N THR A 19 -11.70 5.94 0.46
CA THR A 19 -11.56 7.40 0.30
C THR A 19 -10.14 7.76 -0.11
N TYR A 20 -9.13 7.18 0.57
CA TYR A 20 -7.73 7.34 0.18
C TYR A 20 -7.49 6.87 -1.27
N ALA A 21 -7.96 5.66 -1.62
CA ALA A 21 -7.76 5.07 -2.94
C ALA A 21 -8.41 5.91 -4.06
N MET A 22 -9.59 6.46 -3.80
CA MET A 22 -10.33 7.34 -4.69
C MET A 22 -9.57 8.63 -4.97
N GLU A 23 -9.09 9.31 -3.94
CA GLU A 23 -8.35 10.57 -4.10
C GLU A 23 -6.97 10.36 -4.75
N TYR A 24 -6.28 9.28 -4.37
CA TYR A 24 -5.03 8.88 -5.03
C TYR A 24 -5.27 8.57 -6.52
N ALA A 25 -6.35 7.84 -6.85
CA ALA A 25 -6.70 7.51 -8.23
C ALA A 25 -6.98 8.77 -9.05
N GLN A 26 -7.69 9.74 -8.48
CA GLN A 26 -7.94 11.02 -9.13
C GLN A 26 -6.64 11.78 -9.38
N LYS A 27 -5.78 11.94 -8.36
CA LYS A 27 -4.51 12.66 -8.46
C LYS A 27 -3.59 12.04 -9.51
N SER A 28 -3.57 10.71 -9.59
CA SER A 28 -2.74 9.95 -10.52
C SER A 28 -3.38 9.71 -11.90
N ASN A 29 -4.59 10.25 -12.15
CA ASN A 29 -5.38 10.01 -13.37
C ASN A 29 -5.51 8.50 -13.70
N SER A 30 -5.78 7.72 -12.68
CA SER A 30 -5.92 6.26 -12.74
C SER A 30 -7.40 5.85 -12.73
N LYS A 31 -7.72 4.69 -13.31
CA LYS A 31 -9.03 4.06 -13.05
C LYS A 31 -8.98 3.31 -11.72
N LEU A 32 -10.09 3.33 -11.00
CA LEU A 32 -10.28 2.56 -9.77
C LEU A 32 -11.12 1.32 -10.07
N ILE A 33 -10.63 0.15 -9.69
CA ILE A 33 -11.34 -1.12 -9.79
C ILE A 33 -11.65 -1.57 -8.37
N VAL A 34 -12.90 -1.52 -7.97
CA VAL A 34 -13.36 -2.04 -6.69
C VAL A 34 -13.62 -3.54 -6.85
N TYR A 35 -12.92 -4.35 -6.06
CA TYR A 35 -12.94 -5.79 -6.18
C TYR A 35 -13.42 -6.44 -4.90
N HIS A 36 -14.38 -7.36 -5.02
CA HIS A 36 -14.93 -8.09 -3.89
C HIS A 36 -15.09 -9.57 -4.24
N THR A 37 -14.98 -10.44 -3.23
CA THR A 37 -15.28 -11.86 -3.37
C THR A 37 -16.28 -12.32 -2.34
N TYR A 38 -17.26 -13.09 -2.76
CA TYR A 38 -18.19 -13.78 -1.86
C TYR A 38 -18.02 -15.30 -1.97
N SER A 39 -18.34 -16.03 -0.91
CA SER A 39 -18.44 -17.49 -0.91
C SER A 39 -19.79 -17.88 -0.30
N GLU A 40 -20.49 -18.85 -0.88
CA GLU A 40 -21.78 -19.30 -0.33
C GLU A 40 -21.61 -19.95 1.07
N ASP A 41 -20.41 -20.46 1.36
CA ASP A 41 -20.06 -21.14 2.62
C ASP A 41 -19.31 -20.24 3.63
N SER A 42 -19.10 -18.96 3.36
CA SER A 42 -18.39 -18.07 4.29
C SER A 42 -19.34 -17.38 5.25
N ASP A 43 -19.10 -17.52 6.56
CA ASP A 43 -19.71 -16.68 7.58
C ASP A 43 -19.34 -15.21 7.29
N ILE A 44 -20.34 -14.44 6.88
CA ILE A 44 -20.20 -13.00 6.69
C ILE A 44 -20.09 -12.37 8.08
N PRO A 45 -19.06 -11.52 8.35
CA PRO A 45 -18.97 -10.79 9.61
C PRO A 45 -20.25 -10.02 9.89
N GLU A 46 -20.73 -10.00 11.14
CA GLU A 46 -22.02 -9.38 11.48
C GLU A 46 -22.07 -7.88 11.10
N GLU A 47 -20.94 -7.17 11.18
CA GLU A 47 -20.86 -5.77 10.74
C GLU A 47 -21.05 -5.63 9.22
N ALA A 48 -20.48 -6.56 8.45
CA ALA A 48 -20.67 -6.61 7.00
C ALA A 48 -22.11 -7.05 6.66
N GLN A 49 -22.71 -7.97 7.44
CA GLN A 49 -24.07 -8.46 7.23
C GLN A 49 -25.09 -7.32 7.24
N GLN A 50 -24.92 -6.32 8.11
CA GLN A 50 -25.81 -5.14 8.10
C GLN A 50 -25.70 -4.32 6.82
N VAL A 51 -24.52 -4.27 6.20
CA VAL A 51 -24.30 -3.63 4.90
C VAL A 51 -24.94 -4.48 3.81
N TYR A 52 -24.77 -5.80 3.87
CA TYR A 52 -25.34 -6.76 2.94
C TYR A 52 -26.87 -6.90 2.98
N ASP A 53 -27.49 -6.79 4.16
CA ASP A 53 -28.96 -6.81 4.30
C ASP A 53 -29.58 -5.53 3.73
N LYS A 54 -28.84 -4.41 3.79
CA LYS A 54 -29.21 -3.13 3.16
C LYS A 54 -28.91 -3.12 1.66
N VAL A 55 -27.85 -3.81 1.24
CA VAL A 55 -27.40 -3.93 -0.14
C VAL A 55 -27.78 -5.32 -0.62
N ASP A 56 -29.03 -5.48 -1.04
CA ASP A 56 -29.59 -6.73 -1.57
C ASP A 56 -28.57 -7.49 -2.45
N ILE A 57 -27.84 -8.44 -1.85
CA ILE A 57 -26.75 -9.16 -2.52
C ILE A 57 -27.32 -10.00 -3.66
N GLN A 58 -28.55 -10.49 -3.51
CA GLN A 58 -29.21 -11.23 -4.57
C GLN A 58 -29.43 -10.34 -5.81
N ASN A 59 -29.69 -9.04 -5.61
CA ASN A 59 -29.63 -8.04 -6.68
C ASN A 59 -28.20 -7.65 -7.09
N PHE A 60 -27.20 -7.77 -6.22
CA PHE A 60 -25.77 -7.55 -6.52
C PHE A 60 -25.20 -8.60 -7.49
N ARG A 61 -25.65 -9.86 -7.36
CA ARG A 61 -25.39 -10.94 -8.35
C ARG A 61 -25.85 -10.53 -9.77
N ASN A 62 -26.90 -9.72 -9.85
CA ASN A 62 -27.55 -9.32 -11.10
C ASN A 62 -27.15 -7.90 -11.59
N LYS A 63 -26.67 -7.02 -10.69
CA LYS A 63 -26.26 -5.63 -11.00
C LYS A 63 -24.77 -5.47 -10.71
N LYS A 64 -23.96 -5.79 -11.70
CA LYS A 64 -22.48 -5.73 -11.69
C LYS A 64 -21.88 -4.31 -11.56
N ASP A 65 -22.69 -3.28 -11.36
CA ASP A 65 -22.29 -1.94 -11.77
C ASP A 65 -22.12 -0.93 -10.64
N LYS A 66 -22.67 -1.14 -9.42
CA LYS A 66 -22.67 -0.11 -8.35
C LYS A 66 -22.79 -0.65 -6.93
N PHE A 67 -21.99 -0.10 -6.00
CA PHE A 67 -22.14 -0.31 -4.56
C PHE A 67 -22.60 0.98 -3.87
N PRO A 68 -23.79 1.04 -3.24
CA PRO A 68 -24.36 2.31 -2.78
C PRO A 68 -23.49 3.12 -1.80
N PRO A 69 -22.79 2.52 -0.80
CA PRO A 69 -21.86 3.27 0.05
C PRO A 69 -20.70 3.91 -0.72
N PHE A 70 -20.07 3.20 -1.66
CA PHE A 70 -18.99 3.76 -2.48
C PHE A 70 -19.50 4.81 -3.46
N GLU A 71 -20.66 4.60 -4.08
CA GLU A 71 -21.30 5.60 -4.94
C GLU A 71 -21.63 6.89 -4.17
N LYS A 72 -22.02 6.76 -2.90
CA LYS A 72 -22.25 7.90 -2.02
C LYS A 72 -20.93 8.65 -1.77
N LEU A 73 -19.87 7.94 -1.38
CA LEU A 73 -18.54 8.54 -1.18
C LEU A 73 -18.02 9.21 -2.46
N ILE A 74 -18.15 8.57 -3.62
CA ILE A 74 -17.77 9.14 -4.93
C ILE A 74 -18.57 10.42 -5.22
N LYS A 75 -19.88 10.44 -4.97
CA LYS A 75 -20.73 11.63 -5.19
C LYS A 75 -20.43 12.77 -4.23
N GLU A 76 -20.13 12.45 -2.97
CA GLU A 76 -19.79 13.44 -1.94
C GLU A 76 -18.36 13.97 -2.13
N SER A 77 -17.49 13.19 -2.77
CA SER A 77 -16.14 13.60 -3.10
C SER A 77 -16.12 14.69 -4.18
N LYS A 78 -15.04 15.48 -4.18
CA LYS A 78 -14.71 16.37 -5.30
C LYS A 78 -14.10 15.59 -6.49
N ALA A 79 -14.27 14.26 -6.55
CA ALA A 79 -13.49 13.41 -7.44
C ALA A 79 -13.88 13.44 -8.92
N GLY A 80 -14.87 14.24 -9.32
CA GLY A 80 -15.19 14.51 -10.72
C GLY A 80 -15.40 13.24 -11.56
N ASN A 81 -14.74 13.16 -12.72
CA ASN A 81 -14.85 12.06 -13.71
C ASN A 81 -14.05 10.80 -13.35
N LEU A 82 -13.91 10.45 -12.05
CA LEU A 82 -13.20 9.22 -11.67
C LEU A 82 -13.89 8.01 -12.30
N LYS A 83 -13.12 7.22 -13.06
CA LYS A 83 -13.61 5.98 -13.67
C LYS A 83 -13.54 4.86 -12.66
N VAL A 84 -14.69 4.42 -12.19
CA VAL A 84 -14.82 3.30 -11.25
C VAL A 84 -15.43 2.10 -11.96
N LYS A 85 -14.79 0.93 -11.83
CA LYS A 85 -15.31 -0.38 -12.26
C LYS A 85 -15.53 -1.23 -11.01
N TYR A 86 -16.66 -1.90 -10.92
CA TYR A 86 -16.93 -2.88 -9.86
C TYR A 86 -16.74 -4.29 -10.41
N VAL A 87 -16.08 -5.15 -9.63
CA VAL A 87 -15.83 -6.55 -9.96
C VAL A 87 -16.17 -7.39 -8.74
N VAL A 88 -16.96 -8.44 -8.98
CA VAL A 88 -17.42 -9.35 -7.95
C VAL A 88 -17.20 -10.76 -8.49
N ASP A 89 -16.34 -11.51 -7.80
CA ASP A 89 -16.06 -12.91 -8.12
C ASP A 89 -16.53 -13.82 -6.97
N GLU A 90 -16.80 -15.07 -7.30
CA GLU A 90 -17.13 -16.09 -6.30
C GLU A 90 -15.88 -16.88 -5.90
N GLY A 91 -15.79 -17.26 -4.62
CA GLY A 91 -14.78 -18.15 -4.07
C GLY A 91 -13.80 -17.49 -3.09
N ASN A 92 -12.69 -18.19 -2.81
CA ASN A 92 -11.66 -17.69 -1.89
C ASN A 92 -11.03 -16.39 -2.43
N PHE A 93 -10.91 -15.39 -1.56
CA PHE A 93 -10.41 -14.06 -1.90
C PHE A 93 -9.10 -14.09 -2.71
N ILE A 94 -8.06 -14.77 -2.20
CA ILE A 94 -6.73 -14.76 -2.82
C ILE A 94 -6.72 -15.51 -4.14
N ASP A 95 -7.37 -16.67 -4.21
CA ASP A 95 -7.42 -17.47 -5.43
C ASP A 95 -8.19 -16.76 -6.54
N SER A 96 -9.34 -16.17 -6.21
CA SER A 96 -10.14 -15.41 -7.17
C SER A 96 -9.42 -14.13 -7.59
N LEU A 97 -8.78 -13.43 -6.65
CA LEU A 97 -7.99 -12.23 -6.95
C LEU A 97 -6.82 -12.54 -7.89
N LYS A 98 -6.08 -13.62 -7.66
CA LYS A 98 -5.02 -14.09 -8.57
C LYS A 98 -5.56 -14.39 -9.95
N LYS A 99 -6.70 -15.09 -10.04
CA LYS A 99 -7.35 -15.39 -11.33
C LYS A 99 -7.70 -14.10 -12.04
N TYR A 100 -8.33 -13.14 -11.36
CA TYR A 100 -8.69 -11.84 -11.92
C TYR A 100 -7.47 -11.07 -12.45
N ILE A 101 -6.41 -10.94 -11.66
CA ILE A 101 -5.16 -10.29 -12.07
C ILE A 101 -4.52 -11.01 -13.27
N THR A 102 -4.60 -12.34 -13.33
CA THR A 102 -3.98 -13.16 -14.38
C THR A 102 -4.77 -13.18 -15.69
N ARG A 103 -6.10 -12.97 -15.66
CA ARG A 103 -6.95 -12.92 -16.87
C ARG A 103 -6.58 -11.78 -17.83
N LYS A 104 -5.82 -10.78 -17.38
CA LYS A 104 -5.35 -9.62 -18.16
C LYS A 104 -6.45 -8.80 -18.84
N GLU A 105 -7.71 -8.95 -18.41
CA GLU A 105 -8.82 -8.07 -18.83
C GLU A 105 -8.53 -6.63 -18.40
N ASP A 106 -7.94 -6.47 -17.21
CA ASP A 106 -7.45 -5.21 -16.67
C ASP A 106 -5.98 -5.35 -16.28
N LYS A 107 -5.12 -4.43 -16.75
CA LYS A 107 -3.76 -4.31 -16.25
C LYS A 107 -3.80 -3.64 -14.87
N ILE A 108 -3.57 -4.43 -13.81
CA ILE A 108 -3.41 -3.90 -12.45
C ILE A 108 -1.96 -3.41 -12.27
N ASP A 109 -1.80 -2.13 -11.97
CA ASP A 109 -0.50 -1.49 -11.75
C ASP A 109 -0.21 -1.27 -10.25
N LEU A 110 -1.27 -1.13 -9.43
CA LEU A 110 -1.18 -0.86 -8.00
C LEU A 110 -2.40 -1.46 -7.27
N ILE A 111 -2.19 -1.96 -6.05
CA ILE A 111 -3.25 -2.34 -5.12
C ILE A 111 -3.24 -1.34 -3.97
N ILE A 112 -4.40 -0.80 -3.60
CA ILE A 112 -4.57 0.01 -2.38
C ILE A 112 -5.60 -0.69 -1.51
N MET A 113 -5.31 -0.90 -0.23
CA MET A 113 -6.24 -1.56 0.69
C MET A 113 -6.12 -1.02 2.10
N GLY A 114 -7.19 -1.16 2.87
CA GLY A 114 -7.19 -0.82 4.30
C GLY A 114 -6.45 -1.85 5.14
N THR A 115 -5.99 -1.43 6.31
CA THR A 115 -5.42 -2.31 7.35
C THR A 115 -5.66 -1.67 8.73
N GLN A 116 -5.96 -2.49 9.74
CA GLN A 116 -6.35 -2.00 11.07
C GLN A 116 -5.15 -1.81 12.00
N ASN A 117 -5.15 -0.76 12.85
CA ASN A 117 -4.09 -0.56 13.84
C ASN A 117 -4.34 -1.41 15.10
N LYS A 118 -3.29 -2.08 15.62
CA LYS A 118 -3.37 -3.10 16.70
C LYS A 118 -3.66 -2.59 18.12
N GLU A 119 -3.83 -1.29 18.37
CA GLU A 119 -3.87 -0.77 19.76
C GLU A 119 -5.07 -1.25 20.61
N ASN A 120 -6.11 -1.87 20.03
CA ASN A 120 -7.32 -2.30 20.76
C ASN A 120 -7.56 -3.82 20.87
N SER A 121 -6.58 -4.69 20.59
CA SER A 121 -6.79 -6.14 20.77
C SER A 121 -5.58 -6.85 21.40
N LEU A 122 -5.82 -7.52 22.53
CA LEU A 122 -4.87 -8.41 23.22
C LEU A 122 -4.52 -9.68 22.38
N PHE A 123 -4.99 -9.77 21.14
CA PHE A 123 -4.67 -10.83 20.17
C PHE A 123 -3.67 -10.36 19.11
N ASN A 124 -2.39 -10.59 19.43
CA ASN A 124 -1.19 -10.32 18.64
C ASN A 124 -0.99 -11.13 17.32
N ILE A 125 -2.00 -11.64 16.60
CA ILE A 125 -1.76 -12.72 15.61
C ILE A 125 -2.15 -12.42 14.14
N PHE A 126 -3.01 -11.45 13.82
CA PHE A 126 -3.63 -11.38 12.48
C PHE A 126 -3.83 -9.94 11.97
N MET A 127 -2.77 -9.23 11.54
CA MET A 127 -2.94 -8.12 10.58
C MET A 127 -3.48 -8.76 9.29
N GLU A 128 -4.81 -8.81 9.18
CA GLU A 128 -5.65 -9.48 8.17
C GLU A 128 -4.94 -10.50 7.27
N THR A 129 -5.36 -11.77 7.34
CA THR A 129 -4.78 -12.83 6.50
C THR A 129 -4.72 -12.44 5.02
N ASN A 130 -5.61 -11.57 4.54
CA ASN A 130 -5.66 -11.09 3.17
C ASN A 130 -4.55 -10.09 2.82
N THR A 131 -4.22 -9.12 3.66
CA THR A 131 -3.13 -8.14 3.40
C THR A 131 -1.79 -8.85 3.30
N ILE A 132 -1.49 -9.73 4.26
CA ILE A 132 -0.25 -10.53 4.25
C ILE A 132 -0.24 -11.49 3.05
N LYS A 133 -1.34 -12.19 2.76
CA LYS A 133 -1.41 -13.08 1.59
C LYS A 133 -1.25 -12.31 0.27
N ILE A 134 -1.79 -11.09 0.16
CA ILE A 134 -1.52 -10.23 -0.99
C ILE A 134 -0.02 -9.91 -1.06
N LEU A 135 0.58 -9.48 0.05
CA LEU A 135 2.01 -9.18 0.11
C LEU A 135 2.91 -10.40 -0.17
N GLN A 136 2.42 -11.62 0.06
CA GLN A 136 3.17 -12.85 -0.16
C GLN A 136 2.96 -13.45 -1.55
N GLU A 137 1.75 -13.32 -2.09
CA GLU A 137 1.31 -14.13 -3.23
C GLU A 137 0.93 -13.30 -4.47
N ILE A 138 0.82 -11.97 -4.34
CA ILE A 138 0.48 -11.06 -5.44
C ILE A 138 1.68 -10.17 -5.78
N ASN A 139 2.28 -10.41 -6.93
CA ASN A 139 3.44 -9.65 -7.44
C ASN A 139 3.04 -8.28 -8.02
N LYS A 140 2.41 -7.42 -7.23
CA LYS A 140 2.01 -6.06 -7.59
C LYS A 140 2.31 -5.11 -6.44
N PRO A 141 2.77 -3.87 -6.68
CA PRO A 141 2.90 -2.89 -5.61
C PRO A 141 1.60 -2.77 -4.81
N VAL A 142 1.72 -2.66 -3.49
CA VAL A 142 0.59 -2.59 -2.56
C VAL A 142 0.80 -1.38 -1.66
N ILE A 143 -0.22 -0.54 -1.50
CA ILE A 143 -0.27 0.47 -0.44
C ILE A 143 -1.29 0.00 0.61
N ALA A 144 -0.80 -0.23 1.83
CA ALA A 144 -1.63 -0.50 2.99
C ALA A 144 -1.94 0.83 3.70
N ILE A 145 -3.23 1.08 3.94
CA ILE A 145 -3.76 2.32 4.53
C ILE A 145 -4.18 2.04 5.97
N PRO A 146 -3.45 2.55 6.99
CA PRO A 146 -3.88 2.53 8.39
C PRO A 146 -5.26 3.14 8.60
N GLU A 147 -5.95 2.70 9.65
CA GLU A 147 -7.33 3.12 9.95
C GLU A 147 -7.52 4.63 10.00
N LYS A 148 -6.55 5.38 10.54
CA LYS A 148 -6.63 6.84 10.70
C LYS A 148 -5.88 7.62 9.63
N ALA A 149 -5.23 6.94 8.68
CA ALA A 149 -4.52 7.62 7.61
C ALA A 149 -5.53 8.29 6.68
N THR A 150 -5.25 9.54 6.33
CA THR A 150 -6.02 10.33 5.36
C THR A 150 -5.12 10.79 4.23
N PHE A 151 -5.72 11.12 3.09
CA PHE A 151 -5.02 11.74 1.98
C PHE A 151 -5.48 13.20 1.89
N ASP A 152 -4.54 14.13 1.76
CA ASP A 152 -4.86 15.57 1.66
C ASP A 152 -4.78 16.09 0.22
N GLY A 153 -4.58 15.20 -0.75
CA GLY A 153 -4.35 15.54 -2.16
C GLY A 153 -2.88 15.68 -2.55
N SER A 154 -1.95 15.50 -1.61
CA SER A 154 -0.51 15.59 -1.82
C SER A 154 0.27 14.44 -1.17
N LEU A 155 1.43 14.14 -1.75
CA LEU A 155 2.49 13.36 -1.12
C LEU A 155 3.71 14.27 -1.18
N ASN A 156 4.01 14.98 -0.12
CA ASN A 156 5.09 15.97 -0.09
C ASN A 156 6.41 15.30 0.29
N ASN A 157 6.40 14.39 1.27
CA ASN A 157 7.59 13.68 1.73
C ASN A 157 7.32 12.17 1.76
N ILE A 158 8.12 11.43 1.00
CA ILE A 158 8.05 9.96 0.95
C ILE A 158 9.36 9.42 1.50
N ALA A 159 9.29 8.48 2.44
CA ALA A 159 10.46 7.75 2.92
C ALA A 159 10.63 6.46 2.11
N PHE A 160 11.86 6.11 1.73
CA PHE A 160 12.20 4.83 1.12
C PHE A 160 13.31 4.20 1.94
N LEU A 161 13.04 3.04 2.53
CA LEU A 161 14.02 2.35 3.36
C LEU A 161 14.92 1.47 2.49
N ILE A 162 16.23 1.56 2.69
CA ILE A 162 17.23 0.94 1.80
C ILE A 162 18.41 0.33 2.58
N ASP A 163 18.95 -0.78 2.05
CA ASP A 163 20.18 -1.42 2.54
C ASP A 163 21.33 -1.34 1.52
N TYR A 164 21.12 -0.63 0.41
CA TYR A 164 22.04 -0.42 -0.72
C TYR A 164 22.46 -1.70 -1.44
N ARG A 165 21.53 -2.66 -1.57
CA ARG A 165 21.75 -3.91 -2.32
C ARG A 165 21.44 -3.72 -3.81
N GLU A 166 22.10 -4.48 -4.66
CA GLU A 166 21.94 -4.38 -6.13
C GLU A 166 20.49 -4.52 -6.60
N ASP A 167 19.70 -5.39 -5.96
CA ASP A 167 18.29 -5.64 -6.28
C ASP A 167 17.34 -4.51 -5.83
N GLU A 168 17.86 -3.48 -5.17
CA GLU A 168 17.11 -2.30 -4.73
C GLU A 168 17.23 -1.12 -5.70
N LYS A 169 18.15 -1.18 -6.65
CA LYS A 169 18.40 -0.09 -7.62
C LYS A 169 17.17 0.18 -8.47
N GLU A 170 16.69 -0.83 -9.19
CA GLU A 170 15.54 -0.69 -10.07
C GLU A 170 14.29 -0.23 -9.30
N PRO A 171 13.91 -0.83 -8.15
CA PRO A 171 12.82 -0.31 -7.33
C PRO A 171 12.99 1.15 -6.89
N LEU A 172 14.20 1.55 -6.46
CA LEU A 172 14.47 2.93 -6.06
C LEU A 172 14.33 3.88 -7.25
N GLU A 173 14.85 3.52 -8.42
CA GLU A 173 14.75 4.33 -9.63
C GLU A 173 13.28 4.55 -10.04
N GLN A 174 12.46 3.50 -9.96
CA GLN A 174 11.03 3.60 -10.21
C GLN A 174 10.34 4.53 -9.21
N VAL A 175 10.73 4.50 -7.94
CA VAL A 175 10.20 5.41 -6.92
C VAL A 175 10.63 6.85 -7.16
N ILE A 176 11.89 7.10 -7.51
CA ILE A 176 12.39 8.45 -7.83
C ILE A 176 11.62 9.05 -9.00
N LEU A 177 11.43 8.30 -10.08
CA LEU A 177 10.62 8.76 -11.21
C LEU A 177 9.18 9.07 -10.79
N LYS A 178 8.62 8.26 -9.88
CA LYS A 178 7.25 8.45 -9.40
C LYS A 178 7.12 9.66 -8.47
N THR A 179 8.08 9.92 -7.60
CA THR A 179 8.07 11.09 -6.71
C THR A 179 8.20 12.38 -7.50
N GLN A 180 8.94 12.38 -8.60
CA GLN A 180 8.99 13.51 -9.54
C GLN A 180 7.61 13.81 -10.15
N GLU A 181 6.81 12.80 -10.54
CA GLU A 181 5.43 13.00 -11.04
C GLU A 181 4.52 13.69 -10.00
N PHE A 182 4.76 13.46 -8.71
CA PHE A 182 4.00 14.06 -7.61
C PHE A 182 4.62 15.35 -7.05
N ASN A 183 5.80 15.75 -7.54
CA ASN A 183 6.62 16.83 -6.96
C ASN A 183 6.93 16.60 -5.47
N SER A 184 7.14 15.33 -5.08
CA SER A 184 7.47 14.92 -3.73
C SER A 184 8.99 15.00 -3.48
N THR A 185 9.37 15.23 -2.24
CA THR A 185 10.73 14.96 -1.75
C THR A 185 10.82 13.49 -1.37
N LEU A 186 11.78 12.77 -1.95
CA LEU A 186 12.12 11.40 -1.56
C LEU A 186 13.25 11.40 -0.53
N HIS A 187 13.01 10.75 0.60
CA HIS A 187 13.96 10.52 1.67
C HIS A 187 14.42 9.07 1.57
N VAL A 188 15.60 8.83 1.02
CA VAL A 188 16.23 7.51 0.93
C VAL A 188 17.00 7.28 2.22
N ILE A 189 16.48 6.41 3.09
CA ILE A 189 16.93 6.27 4.47
C ILE A 189 17.54 4.89 4.67
N HIS A 190 18.79 4.88 5.08
CA HIS A 190 19.45 3.72 5.65
C HIS A 190 19.53 3.86 7.17
N PHE A 191 19.19 2.79 7.89
CA PHE A 191 19.37 2.74 9.34
C PHE A 191 20.57 1.86 9.67
N ASP A 192 21.62 2.48 10.22
CA ASP A 192 22.84 1.80 10.60
C ASP A 192 22.69 1.23 12.02
N LEU A 193 22.48 -0.10 12.09
CA LEU A 193 22.29 -0.83 13.34
C LEU A 193 23.65 -1.29 13.89
N ALA A 194 24.15 -0.54 14.87
CA ALA A 194 25.43 -0.74 15.56
C ALA A 194 26.68 -0.43 14.71
N HIS A 195 27.59 0.35 15.30
CA HIS A 195 28.80 0.95 14.71
C HIS A 195 29.67 0.02 13.85
N GLY A 196 29.27 -0.17 12.59
CA GLY A 196 30.03 -0.87 11.56
C GLY A 196 31.01 0.05 10.84
N GLU A 197 31.50 -0.42 9.68
CA GLU A 197 32.22 0.45 8.74
C GLU A 197 31.29 1.57 8.25
N SER A 198 31.85 2.75 7.99
CA SER A 198 31.06 3.88 7.48
C SER A 198 30.25 3.46 6.25
N ILE A 199 28.93 3.65 6.28
CA ILE A 199 28.05 3.37 5.14
C ILE A 199 28.27 4.34 3.96
N SER A 200 28.96 5.46 4.19
CA SER A 200 29.10 6.55 3.21
C SER A 200 29.72 6.11 1.87
N PRO A 201 30.77 5.26 1.80
CA PRO A 201 31.30 4.75 0.55
C PRO A 201 30.31 3.85 -0.20
N LEU A 202 29.59 2.97 0.52
CA LEU A 202 28.56 2.11 -0.08
C LEU A 202 27.41 2.95 -0.65
N MET A 203 26.89 3.89 0.13
CA MET A 203 25.86 4.85 -0.31
C MET A 203 26.31 5.63 -1.54
N SER A 204 27.55 6.11 -1.57
CA SER A 204 28.09 6.89 -2.69
C SER A 204 28.19 6.03 -3.95
N SER A 205 28.79 4.84 -3.84
CA SER A 205 28.89 3.90 -4.97
C SER A 205 27.52 3.45 -5.48
N PHE A 206 26.56 3.27 -4.58
CA PHE A 206 25.20 2.91 -4.95
C PHE A 206 24.52 4.04 -5.71
N LYS A 207 24.60 5.27 -5.18
CA LYS A 207 24.06 6.47 -5.83
C LYS A 207 24.65 6.70 -7.22
N ASP A 208 25.96 6.57 -7.37
CA ASP A 208 26.65 6.74 -8.66
C ASP A 208 26.27 5.67 -9.68
N SER A 209 25.76 4.52 -9.22
CA SER A 209 25.33 3.43 -10.08
C SER A 209 23.88 3.53 -10.55
N LEU A 210 23.11 4.50 -10.03
CA LEU A 210 21.73 4.75 -10.47
C LEU A 210 21.74 5.34 -11.89
N GLN A 211 20.87 4.84 -12.75
CA GLN A 211 20.72 5.28 -14.14
C GLN A 211 19.76 6.46 -14.26
N LEU A 212 19.93 7.48 -13.39
CA LEU A 212 19.07 8.66 -13.32
C LEU A 212 19.87 9.95 -13.40
N GLU A 213 19.40 10.87 -14.24
CA GLU A 213 20.05 12.17 -14.45
C GLU A 213 19.65 13.21 -13.39
N ASP A 214 18.45 13.11 -12.81
CA ASP A 214 17.91 14.07 -11.86
C ASP A 214 17.60 13.44 -10.50
N LEU A 215 18.32 13.88 -9.46
CA LEU A 215 18.15 13.50 -8.06
C LEU A 215 17.86 14.71 -7.17
N ASN A 216 17.46 15.86 -7.72
CA ASN A 216 17.35 17.12 -6.97
C ASN A 216 16.38 17.06 -5.79
N ASN A 217 15.28 16.32 -5.94
CA ASN A 217 14.28 16.10 -4.89
C ASN A 217 14.52 14.79 -4.10
N THR A 218 15.73 14.23 -4.16
CA THR A 218 16.08 12.98 -3.46
C THR A 218 17.20 13.21 -2.44
N LYS A 219 16.92 12.91 -1.18
CA LYS A 219 17.86 13.03 -0.06
C LYS A 219 18.31 11.65 0.39
N PHE A 220 19.60 11.36 0.30
CA PHE A 220 20.20 10.14 0.84
C PHE A 220 20.67 10.39 2.27
N ILE A 221 20.20 9.57 3.20
CA ILE A 221 20.30 9.82 4.64
C ILE A 221 20.70 8.52 5.32
N SER A 222 21.70 8.60 6.21
CA SER A 222 22.04 7.54 7.15
C SER A 222 21.63 7.95 8.55
N ILE A 223 21.00 7.04 9.29
CA ILE A 223 20.59 7.26 10.68
C ILE A 223 21.20 6.16 11.53
N ASP A 224 22.15 6.53 12.37
CA ASP A 224 22.71 5.63 13.38
C ASP A 224 21.65 5.35 14.44
N THR A 225 21.36 4.07 14.68
CA THR A 225 20.35 3.71 15.67
C THR A 225 20.63 2.38 16.34
N ILE A 226 20.16 2.26 17.58
CA ILE A 226 20.04 1.00 18.32
C ILE A 226 18.58 0.53 18.41
N ASN A 227 17.64 1.37 17.98
CA ASN A 227 16.20 1.10 17.99
C ASN A 227 15.57 1.67 16.71
N LEU A 228 15.57 0.84 15.68
CA LEU A 228 14.99 1.12 14.36
C LEU A 228 13.59 1.74 14.45
N LYS A 229 12.69 1.11 15.22
CA LYS A 229 11.28 1.51 15.29
C LYS A 229 11.13 2.93 15.83
N LYS A 230 11.82 3.22 16.93
CA LYS A 230 11.80 4.55 17.55
C LYS A 230 12.37 5.61 16.61
N SER A 231 13.55 5.35 16.04
CA SER A 231 14.20 6.31 15.14
C SER A 231 13.38 6.56 13.87
N LEU A 232 12.74 5.53 13.31
CA LEU A 232 11.85 5.68 12.16
C LEU A 232 10.62 6.52 12.52
N SER A 233 9.95 6.22 13.64
CA SER A 233 8.81 7.00 14.12
C SER A 233 9.16 8.48 14.33
N GLU A 234 10.26 8.76 15.04
CA GLU A 234 10.75 10.13 15.27
C GLU A 234 11.09 10.83 13.96
N TYR A 235 11.71 10.13 13.02
CA TYR A 235 12.04 10.66 11.71
C TYR A 235 10.79 11.02 10.91
N CYS A 236 9.79 10.12 10.90
CA CYS A 236 8.53 10.31 10.19
C CYS A 236 7.75 11.53 10.72
N VAL A 237 7.67 11.70 12.03
CA VAL A 237 7.01 12.86 12.65
C VAL A 237 7.79 14.15 12.35
N THR A 238 9.11 14.14 12.54
CA THR A 238 9.96 15.33 12.37
C THR A 238 9.96 15.84 10.94
N ASN A 239 9.99 14.92 9.97
CA ASN A 239 10.05 15.26 8.55
C ASN A 239 8.68 15.24 7.87
N THR A 240 7.60 15.04 8.62
CA THR A 240 6.22 14.98 8.09
C THR A 240 6.13 14.03 6.90
N ILE A 241 6.52 12.77 7.12
CA ILE A 241 6.48 11.73 6.10
C ILE A 241 5.04 11.29 5.85
N ASP A 242 4.60 11.38 4.60
CA ASP A 242 3.24 11.06 4.16
C ASP A 242 3.08 9.58 3.78
N MET A 243 4.18 8.92 3.42
CA MET A 243 4.20 7.51 3.02
C MET A 243 5.58 6.90 3.21
N ILE A 244 5.62 5.63 3.62
CA ILE A 244 6.86 4.84 3.72
C ILE A 244 6.85 3.75 2.65
N CYS A 245 7.87 3.72 1.82
CA CYS A 245 8.13 2.70 0.82
C CYS A 245 9.14 1.68 1.33
N LEU A 246 8.80 0.40 1.16
CA LEU A 246 9.61 -0.76 1.53
C LEU A 246 9.75 -1.69 0.34
N ILE A 247 10.91 -2.34 0.20
CA ILE A 247 11.10 -3.40 -0.79
C ILE A 247 10.71 -4.74 -0.18
N ASN A 248 9.86 -5.47 -0.88
CA ASN A 248 9.47 -6.82 -0.57
C ASN A 248 10.25 -7.80 -1.46
N HIS A 249 11.29 -8.40 -0.90
CA HIS A 249 12.21 -9.29 -1.62
C HIS A 249 11.55 -10.66 -1.86
N LYS A 250 11.34 -11.04 -3.12
CA LYS A 250 10.70 -12.32 -3.47
C LYS A 250 11.53 -13.55 -3.07
N ARG A 251 12.86 -13.47 -3.22
CA ARG A 251 13.76 -14.63 -3.22
C ARG A 251 14.26 -15.09 -1.86
N ASN A 252 14.16 -14.25 -0.83
CA ASN A 252 14.68 -14.55 0.50
C ASN A 252 13.56 -14.50 1.54
N PHE A 253 13.06 -15.68 1.95
CA PHE A 253 11.97 -15.83 2.92
C PHE A 253 12.21 -15.00 4.21
N TYR A 254 13.43 -14.99 4.73
CA TYR A 254 13.78 -14.22 5.94
C TYR A 254 13.79 -12.71 5.71
N GLN A 255 14.21 -12.23 4.54
CA GLN A 255 14.18 -10.81 4.20
C GLN A 255 12.74 -10.33 3.97
N ARG A 256 11.92 -11.16 3.31
CA ARG A 256 10.48 -10.93 3.21
C ARG A 256 9.85 -10.83 4.59
N LEU A 257 10.22 -11.68 5.54
CA LEU A 257 9.74 -11.59 6.92
C LEU A 257 10.22 -10.32 7.63
N PHE A 258 11.43 -9.84 7.36
CA PHE A 258 11.93 -8.58 7.93
C PHE A 258 11.18 -7.37 7.38
N SER A 259 11.01 -7.26 6.06
CA SER A 259 10.24 -6.18 5.44
C SER A 259 8.77 -6.22 5.88
N LEU A 260 8.19 -7.42 6.03
CA LEU A 260 6.84 -7.60 6.58
C LEU A 260 6.78 -7.21 8.06
N SER A 261 7.72 -7.63 8.89
CA SER A 261 7.76 -7.27 10.31
C SER A 261 7.88 -5.76 10.50
N LEU A 262 8.73 -5.10 9.70
CA LEU A 262 8.89 -3.66 9.75
C LEU A 262 7.64 -2.93 9.25
N ALA A 263 7.05 -3.40 8.14
CA ALA A 263 5.77 -2.89 7.65
C ALA A 263 4.67 -3.02 8.70
N GLU A 264 4.56 -4.20 9.33
CA GLU A 264 3.61 -4.45 10.41
C GLU A 264 3.85 -3.49 11.57
N ASP A 265 5.09 -3.34 12.04
CA ASP A 265 5.41 -2.44 13.14
C ASP A 265 5.03 -0.98 12.84
N ILE A 266 5.31 -0.52 11.62
CA ILE A 266 4.91 0.81 11.16
C ILE A 266 3.39 0.95 11.19
N LEU A 267 2.67 0.03 10.54
CA LEU A 267 1.21 0.06 10.46
C LEU A 267 0.53 -0.07 11.84
N ASN A 268 1.21 -0.66 12.84
CA ASN A 268 0.68 -0.77 14.21
C ASN A 268 0.85 0.50 15.04
N HIS A 269 1.87 1.30 14.75
CA HIS A 269 2.33 2.37 15.63
C HIS A 269 2.29 3.75 14.98
N LEU A 270 2.10 3.81 13.66
CA LEU A 270 2.07 5.03 12.87
C LEU A 270 0.82 5.03 11.98
N ASP A 271 0.13 6.16 11.97
CA ASP A 271 -0.98 6.42 11.05
C ASP A 271 -0.48 6.83 9.64
N ILE A 272 0.60 6.19 9.17
CA ILE A 272 1.28 6.50 7.91
C ILE A 272 1.13 5.33 6.94
N PRO A 273 0.61 5.56 5.72
CA PRO A 273 0.56 4.56 4.66
C PRO A 273 1.90 3.89 4.36
N VAL A 274 1.87 2.57 4.13
CA VAL A 274 3.05 1.78 3.76
C VAL A 274 2.89 1.23 2.35
N MET A 275 3.83 1.55 1.46
CA MET A 275 3.91 0.99 0.12
C MET A 275 4.96 -0.13 0.07
N ALA A 276 4.52 -1.34 -0.22
CA ALA A 276 5.40 -2.47 -0.51
C ALA A 276 5.63 -2.56 -2.02
N ILE A 277 6.89 -2.55 -2.44
CA ILE A 277 7.34 -2.62 -3.83
C ILE A 277 8.10 -3.92 -4.02
N TYR A 278 7.95 -4.58 -5.16
CA TYR A 278 8.60 -5.86 -5.42
C TYR A 278 9.83 -5.66 -6.30
N SER A 279 10.96 -6.23 -5.89
CA SER A 279 12.08 -6.50 -6.80
C SER A 279 11.87 -7.85 -7.52
N GLU A 280 12.38 -7.98 -8.74
CA GLU A 280 12.33 -9.23 -9.52
C GLU A 280 13.48 -10.21 -9.21
#